data_AF-A0A916QGX6-F1
#
_entry.id   AF-A0A916QGX6-F1
#
_cell.length_a   1.000
_cell.length_b   1.000
_cell.length_c   1.000
_cell.angle_alpha   90.00
_cell.angle_beta   90.00
_cell.angle_gamma   90.00
#
_symmetry.space_group_name_H-M   'P 1'
#
loop_
_entity.id
_entity.type
_entity.pdbx_description
1 polymer ?
#
loop_
_entity_poly.entity_id
_entity_poly.type
_entity_poly.pdbx_seq_one_letter_code
_entity_poly.pdbx_strand_id
1 'polypeptide(L)'
;MPSKRKAVMMICIYISLLLMLFSGCSESNSTNNHYSYTSTRNFYRDEYDPQYRHYDDIIPVDKTTSKAIEIASHVSSGAIIVQVFDPEGQEVLTLSIDKPTRESIPIDEKYGEWKVRISIDEDTEGSITVAN
;
A
#
# COMPACT_ATOMS: atom_id res chain seq x y z
N MET A 1 -16.42 62.77 0.73
CA MET A 1 -16.90 61.98 1.90
C MET A 1 -18.04 61.07 1.45
N PRO A 2 -17.80 59.76 1.22
CA PRO A 2 -18.86 58.83 0.86
C PRO A 2 -19.84 58.68 2.04
N SER A 3 -21.14 58.77 1.76
CA SER A 3 -22.19 58.72 2.78
C SER A 3 -22.16 57.37 3.51
N LYS A 4 -22.37 57.39 4.83
CA LYS A 4 -22.29 56.21 5.73
C LYS A 4 -23.10 55.00 5.25
N ARG A 5 -24.12 55.20 4.39
CA ARG A 5 -24.95 54.15 3.79
C ARG A 5 -24.22 53.34 2.69
N LYS A 6 -23.29 53.96 1.95
CA LYS A 6 -22.51 53.28 0.89
C LYS A 6 -21.41 52.37 1.46
N ALA A 7 -20.85 52.75 2.61
CA ALA A 7 -19.81 51.96 3.28
C ALA A 7 -20.35 50.62 3.83
N VAL A 8 -21.56 50.62 4.41
CA VAL A 8 -22.18 49.40 4.96
C VAL A 8 -22.55 48.41 3.84
N MET A 9 -23.06 48.91 2.70
CA MET A 9 -23.42 48.05 1.57
C MET A 9 -22.18 47.40 0.91
N MET A 10 -21.04 48.10 0.89
CA MET A 10 -19.78 47.58 0.36
C MET A 10 -19.19 46.46 1.23
N ILE A 11 -19.33 46.56 2.56
CA ILE A 11 -18.86 45.54 3.50
C ILE A 11 -19.64 44.23 3.35
N CYS A 12 -20.96 44.31 3.14
CA CYS A 12 -21.80 43.11 2.94
C CYS A 12 -21.41 42.32 1.68
N ILE A 13 -21.02 43.00 0.60
CA ILE A 13 -20.59 42.35 -0.65
C ILE A 13 -19.25 41.62 -0.45
N TYR A 14 -18.33 42.18 0.33
CA TYR A 14 -17.05 41.54 0.65
C TYR A 14 -17.24 40.27 1.51
N ILE A 15 -18.16 40.30 2.48
CA ILE A 15 -18.45 39.13 3.32
C ILE A 15 -19.10 38.00 2.51
N SER A 16 -20.00 38.33 1.56
CA SER A 16 -20.58 37.32 0.66
C SER A 16 -19.57 36.71 -0.30
N LEU A 17 -18.56 37.49 -0.74
CA LEU A 17 -17.50 36.97 -1.61
C LEU A 17 -16.52 36.05 -0.86
N LEU A 18 -16.27 36.32 0.42
CA LEU A 18 -15.38 35.53 1.28
C LEU A 18 -15.96 34.14 1.60
N LEU A 19 -17.29 34.02 1.68
CA LEU A 19 -17.97 32.77 2.00
C LEU A 19 -17.99 31.76 0.85
N MET A 20 -17.75 32.18 -0.41
CA MET A 20 -17.67 31.26 -1.55
C MET A 20 -16.34 30.47 -1.62
N LEU A 21 -15.30 30.93 -0.92
CA LEU A 21 -14.00 30.24 -0.86
C LEU A 21 -13.98 29.05 0.11
N PHE A 22 -15.06 28.81 0.86
CA PHE A 22 -15.20 27.65 1.75
C PHE A 22 -16.04 26.52 1.14
N SER A 23 -16.26 26.52 -0.19
CA SER A 23 -16.84 25.37 -0.87
C SER A 23 -15.88 24.20 -0.75
N GLY A 24 -16.23 23.30 0.17
CA GLY A 24 -15.37 22.25 0.69
C GLY A 24 -14.81 21.34 -0.39
N CYS A 25 -13.58 20.90 -0.16
CA CYS A 25 -13.13 19.61 -0.64
C CYS A 25 -14.15 18.57 -0.17
N SER A 26 -14.99 18.07 -1.08
CA SER A 26 -15.69 16.83 -0.81
C SER A 26 -14.61 15.75 -0.76
N GLU A 27 -14.39 15.19 0.42
CA GLU A 27 -13.61 13.99 0.60
C GLU A 27 -14.32 12.90 -0.23
N SER A 28 -13.80 12.65 -1.43
CA SER A 28 -14.22 11.52 -2.22
C SER A 28 -13.91 10.29 -1.37
N ASN A 29 -14.94 9.53 -0.99
CA ASN A 29 -14.81 8.22 -0.39
C ASN A 29 -14.11 7.29 -1.40
N SER A 30 -12.79 7.45 -1.51
CA SER A 30 -11.90 6.43 -2.00
C SER A 30 -12.03 5.31 -0.98
N THR A 31 -12.37 4.11 -1.45
CA THR A 31 -12.26 2.88 -0.68
C THR A 31 -10.80 2.73 -0.26
N ASN A 32 -10.42 3.40 0.83
CA ASN A 32 -9.14 3.27 1.48
C ASN A 32 -9.14 1.87 2.11
N ASN A 33 -8.65 0.88 1.36
CA ASN A 33 -7.96 -0.23 1.99
C ASN A 33 -6.77 0.40 2.69
N HIS A 34 -7.00 0.81 3.94
CA HIS A 34 -5.98 1.46 4.75
C HIS A 34 -5.02 0.36 5.21
N TYR A 35 -4.01 0.12 4.38
CA TYR A 35 -2.97 -0.82 4.73
C TYR A 35 -2.14 -0.24 5.89
N SER A 36 -1.97 -1.01 6.96
CA SER A 36 -1.09 -0.66 8.07
C SER A 36 0.38 -0.81 7.70
N TYR A 37 0.68 -1.66 6.72
CA TYR A 37 2.01 -1.90 6.19
C TYR A 37 1.98 -2.03 4.67
N THR A 38 3.01 -1.51 4.00
CA THR A 38 3.25 -1.80 2.58
C THR A 38 4.75 -1.80 2.29
N SER A 39 5.20 -2.81 1.56
CA SER A 39 6.55 -2.95 1.02
C SER A 39 6.43 -3.27 -0.47
N THR A 40 7.18 -2.56 -1.31
CA THR A 40 7.27 -2.86 -2.74
C THR A 40 8.72 -3.01 -3.14
N ARG A 41 9.01 -4.09 -3.87
CA ARG A 41 10.34 -4.38 -4.42
C ARG A 41 10.22 -4.52 -5.92
N ASN A 42 11.22 -3.97 -6.63
CA ASN A 42 11.38 -4.14 -8.06
C ASN A 42 12.64 -4.98 -8.28
N PHE A 43 12.57 -5.88 -9.25
CA PHE A 43 13.66 -6.77 -9.63
C PHE A 43 13.98 -6.49 -11.09
N TYR A 44 15.22 -6.08 -11.33
CA TYR A 44 15.74 -5.84 -12.66
C TYR A 44 16.81 -6.90 -12.94
N ARG A 45 16.64 -7.63 -14.04
CA ARG A 45 17.54 -8.70 -14.45
C ARG A 45 19.00 -8.25 -14.47
N ASP A 46 19.26 -7.05 -15.00
CA ASP A 46 20.61 -6.50 -15.16
C ASP A 46 21.24 -6.05 -13.83
N GLU A 47 20.46 -6.00 -12.75
CA GLU A 47 20.91 -5.67 -11.39
C GLU A 47 20.99 -6.91 -10.49
N TYR A 48 20.79 -8.11 -11.04
CA TYR A 48 20.84 -9.34 -10.25
C TYR A 48 22.22 -9.57 -9.62
N ASP A 49 22.21 -9.85 -8.31
CA ASP A 49 23.37 -10.29 -7.56
C ASP A 49 22.99 -11.57 -6.79
N PRO A 50 23.71 -12.69 -7.00
CA PRO A 50 23.45 -13.95 -6.29
C PRO A 50 23.42 -13.82 -4.76
N GLN A 51 24.12 -12.83 -4.18
CA GLN A 51 24.13 -12.57 -2.74
C GLN A 51 22.81 -11.98 -2.23
N TYR A 52 22.07 -11.27 -3.09
CA TYR A 52 20.80 -10.61 -2.77
C TYR A 52 19.60 -11.31 -3.41
N ARG A 53 19.68 -12.62 -3.62
CA ARG A 53 18.57 -13.40 -4.22
C ARG A 53 17.42 -13.72 -3.26
N HIS A 54 17.56 -13.38 -1.97
CA HIS A 54 16.57 -13.62 -0.92
C HIS A 54 16.33 -12.37 -0.09
N TYR A 55 15.06 -12.03 0.12
CA TYR A 55 14.64 -10.89 0.94
C TYR A 55 13.60 -11.36 1.96
N ASP A 56 13.80 -11.02 3.23
CA ASP A 56 12.82 -11.29 4.28
C ASP A 56 12.17 -9.95 4.69
N ASP A 57 10.86 -9.85 4.48
CA ASP A 57 10.02 -8.76 4.95
C ASP A 57 9.29 -9.19 6.22
N ILE A 58 9.32 -8.34 7.25
CA ILE A 58 8.56 -8.53 8.48
C ILE A 58 7.31 -7.66 8.42
N ILE A 59 6.15 -8.28 8.54
CA ILE A 59 4.84 -7.64 8.43
C ILE A 59 4.22 -7.60 9.84
N PRO A 60 4.04 -6.41 10.43
CA PRO A 60 3.35 -6.28 11.70
C PRO A 60 1.84 -6.44 11.51
N VAL A 61 1.26 -7.49 12.05
CA VAL A 61 -0.16 -7.81 11.96
C VAL A 61 -0.87 -7.53 13.29
N ASP A 62 -1.78 -6.56 13.29
CA ASP A 62 -2.55 -6.16 14.46
C ASP A 62 -4.03 -6.50 14.33
N LYS A 63 -4.67 -6.85 15.46
CA LYS A 63 -6.07 -7.26 15.52
C LYS A 63 -7.07 -6.19 15.07
N THR A 64 -6.70 -4.92 15.20
CA THR A 64 -7.61 -3.80 14.93
C THR A 64 -7.53 -3.32 13.49
N THR A 65 -6.36 -3.42 12.85
CA THR A 65 -6.12 -2.86 11.51
C THR A 65 -5.96 -3.91 10.42
N SER A 66 -5.41 -5.09 10.75
CA SER A 66 -4.99 -6.06 9.76
C SER A 66 -6.04 -7.16 9.56
N LYS A 67 -6.46 -7.38 8.32
CA LYS A 67 -7.47 -8.40 7.95
C LYS A 67 -6.89 -9.55 7.13
N ALA A 68 -5.99 -9.22 6.22
CA ALA A 68 -5.28 -10.17 5.40
C ALA A 68 -3.86 -9.67 5.13
N ILE A 69 -2.96 -10.58 4.76
CA ILE A 69 -1.73 -10.23 4.06
C ILE A 69 -2.03 -10.29 2.56
N GLU A 70 -1.82 -9.19 1.86
CA GLU A 70 -2.01 -9.09 0.42
C GLU A 70 -0.66 -9.12 -0.29
N ILE A 71 -0.55 -10.00 -1.29
CA ILE A 71 0.61 -10.08 -2.18
C ILE A 71 0.13 -9.72 -3.58
N ALA A 72 0.71 -8.69 -4.17
CA ALA A 72 0.48 -8.32 -5.56
C ALA A 72 1.81 -8.35 -6.31
N SER A 73 1.81 -8.85 -7.53
CA SER A 73 3.03 -9.02 -8.31
C SER A 73 2.80 -8.75 -9.79
N HIS A 74 3.86 -8.32 -10.45
CA HIS A 74 3.95 -8.20 -11.89
C HIS A 74 5.27 -8.81 -12.33
N VAL A 75 5.24 -9.85 -13.16
CA VAL A 75 6.45 -10.53 -13.64
C VAL A 75 6.47 -10.43 -15.16
N SER A 76 7.56 -9.89 -15.70
CA SER A 76 7.82 -9.81 -17.14
C SER A 76 8.76 -10.92 -17.63
N SER A 77 9.63 -11.44 -16.76
CA SER A 77 10.52 -12.57 -17.05
C SER A 77 10.91 -13.33 -15.79
N GLY A 78 11.30 -14.60 -15.94
CA GLY A 78 11.63 -15.50 -14.83
C GLY A 78 10.46 -15.79 -13.90
N ALA A 79 10.75 -16.01 -12.62
CA ALA A 79 9.74 -16.20 -11.57
C ALA A 79 10.15 -15.54 -10.25
N ILE A 80 9.16 -15.23 -9.41
CA ILE A 80 9.35 -14.80 -8.02
C ILE A 80 8.77 -15.89 -7.12
N ILE A 81 9.57 -16.42 -6.19
CA ILE A 81 9.08 -17.37 -5.19
C ILE A 81 8.77 -16.60 -3.91
N VAL A 82 7.56 -16.77 -3.39
CA VAL A 82 7.10 -16.11 -2.16
C VAL A 82 6.71 -17.17 -1.15
N GLN A 83 7.30 -17.11 0.04
CA GLN A 83 6.94 -17.97 1.16
C GLN A 83 6.44 -17.10 2.31
N VAL A 84 5.32 -17.47 2.92
CA VAL A 84 4.72 -16.74 4.03
C VAL A 84 4.74 -17.61 5.27
N PHE A 85 5.26 -17.05 6.34
CA PHE A 85 5.36 -17.68 7.65
C PHE A 85 4.51 -16.89 8.64
N ASP A 86 3.74 -17.61 9.44
CA ASP A 86 2.97 -17.03 10.53
C ASP A 86 3.87 -16.60 11.71
N PRO A 87 3.32 -15.98 12.77
CA PRO A 87 4.09 -15.52 13.92
C PRO A 87 4.76 -16.64 14.72
N GLU A 88 4.31 -17.88 14.56
CA GLU A 88 4.90 -19.07 15.19
C GLU A 88 6.06 -19.64 14.34
N GLY A 89 6.29 -19.07 13.15
CA GLY A 89 7.30 -19.51 12.20
C GLY A 89 6.87 -20.68 11.32
N GLN A 90 5.59 -21.05 11.33
CA GLN A 90 5.04 -22.08 10.45
C GLN A 90 4.84 -21.50 9.05
N GLU A 91 5.35 -22.18 8.02
CA GLU A 91 5.04 -21.84 6.64
C GLU A 91 3.57 -22.14 6.35
N VAL A 92 2.82 -21.12 5.93
CA VAL A 92 1.39 -21.25 5.63
C VAL A 92 1.09 -21.13 4.14
N LEU A 93 2.02 -20.57 3.36
CA LEU A 93 1.88 -20.41 1.91
C LEU A 93 3.25 -20.44 1.23
N THR A 94 3.31 -21.11 0.09
CA THR A 94 4.39 -20.97 -0.89
C THR A 94 3.77 -20.73 -2.27
N LEU A 95 4.19 -19.66 -2.94
CA LEU A 95 3.78 -19.29 -4.30
C LEU A 95 4.98 -19.24 -5.22
N SER A 96 4.81 -19.77 -6.43
CA SER A 96 5.71 -19.50 -7.56
C SER A 96 4.96 -18.61 -8.54
N ILE A 97 5.43 -17.38 -8.72
CA ILE A 97 4.78 -16.35 -9.50
C ILE A 97 5.58 -16.09 -10.78
N ASP A 98 5.05 -16.50 -11.93
CA ASP A 98 5.63 -16.31 -13.26
C ASP A 98 4.78 -15.38 -14.15
N LYS A 99 3.67 -14.87 -13.61
CA LYS A 99 2.72 -13.98 -14.27
C LYS A 99 2.08 -13.05 -13.25
N PRO A 100 1.48 -11.92 -13.69
CA PRO A 100 0.81 -11.00 -12.79
C PRO A 100 -0.22 -11.70 -11.90
N THR A 101 -0.04 -11.58 -10.58
CA THR A 101 -0.83 -12.32 -9.58
C THR A 101 -1.18 -11.42 -8.41
N ARG A 102 -2.38 -11.60 -7.87
CA ARG A 102 -2.81 -11.01 -6.60
C ARG A 102 -3.35 -12.13 -5.71
N GLU A 103 -2.76 -12.29 -4.54
CA GLU A 103 -3.13 -13.26 -3.52
C GLU A 103 -3.49 -12.54 -2.21
N SER A 104 -4.45 -13.09 -1.47
CA SER A 104 -4.87 -12.56 -0.17
C SER A 104 -4.95 -13.69 0.85
N ILE A 105 -4.17 -13.56 1.92
CA ILE A 105 -4.00 -14.57 2.95
C ILE A 105 -4.75 -14.09 4.19
N PRO A 106 -5.84 -14.75 4.61
CA PRO A 106 -6.58 -14.34 5.80
C PRO A 106 -5.72 -14.49 7.06
N ILE A 107 -5.82 -13.49 7.95
CA ILE A 107 -5.19 -13.53 9.27
C ILE A 107 -6.16 -14.25 10.22
N ASP A 108 -6.09 -15.57 10.27
CA ASP A 108 -6.98 -16.43 11.09
C ASP A 108 -6.65 -16.33 12.59
N GLU A 109 -6.89 -15.14 13.18
CA GLU A 109 -6.60 -14.79 14.58
C GLU A 109 -5.13 -14.90 15.03
N LYS A 110 -4.21 -15.12 14.08
CA LYS A 110 -2.76 -15.13 14.30
C LYS A 110 -2.18 -13.72 14.15
N TYR A 111 -2.05 -13.01 15.26
CA TYR A 111 -1.49 -11.65 15.31
C TYR A 111 -0.01 -11.65 15.72
N GLY A 112 0.74 -10.63 15.30
CA GLY A 112 2.17 -10.50 15.58
C GLY A 112 3.00 -10.26 14.32
N GLU A 113 4.27 -10.62 14.38
CA GLU A 113 5.21 -10.46 13.27
C GLU A 113 5.12 -11.64 12.31
N TRP A 114 4.53 -11.42 11.15
CA TRP A 114 4.56 -12.38 10.05
C TRP A 114 5.83 -12.15 9.23
N LYS A 115 6.36 -13.21 8.62
CA LYS A 115 7.53 -13.11 7.75
C LYS A 115 7.16 -13.51 6.33
N VAL A 116 7.52 -12.68 5.37
CA VAL A 116 7.42 -13.00 3.95
C VAL A 116 8.82 -13.08 3.36
N ARG A 117 9.18 -14.26 2.89
CA ARG A 117 10.44 -14.50 2.18
C ARG A 117 10.20 -14.45 0.69
N ILE A 118 10.93 -13.58 0.01
CA ILE A 118 10.89 -13.39 -1.43
C ILE A 118 12.22 -13.90 -1.99
N SER A 119 12.16 -14.83 -2.93
CA SER A 119 13.33 -15.33 -3.64
C SER A 119 13.20 -15.08 -5.13
N ILE A 120 14.32 -14.69 -5.75
CA ILE A 120 14.42 -14.40 -7.18
C ILE A 120 15.59 -15.17 -7.79
N ASP A 121 15.52 -15.41 -9.09
CA ASP A 121 16.59 -16.01 -9.88
C ASP A 121 17.20 -14.97 -10.83
N GLU A 122 18.28 -15.35 -11.52
CA GLU A 122 19.05 -14.47 -12.40
C GLU A 122 18.21 -13.87 -13.53
N ASP A 123 17.19 -14.60 -14.00
CA ASP A 123 16.32 -14.18 -15.11
C ASP A 123 15.08 -13.40 -14.64
N THR A 124 14.88 -13.22 -13.33
CA THR A 124 13.69 -12.55 -12.78
C THR A 124 13.67 -11.06 -13.13
N GLU A 125 12.58 -10.63 -13.75
CA GLU A 125 12.26 -9.22 -13.98
C GLU A 125 10.80 -8.95 -13.59
N GLY A 126 10.58 -7.94 -12.76
CA GLY A 126 9.23 -7.64 -12.27
C GLY A 126 9.20 -6.84 -10.98
N SER A 127 8.07 -6.93 -10.29
CA SER A 127 7.87 -6.31 -8.99
C SER A 127 6.94 -7.14 -8.12
N ILE A 128 7.10 -6.96 -6.81
CA ILE A 128 6.22 -7.53 -5.79
C ILE A 128 5.91 -6.48 -4.75
N THR A 129 4.63 -6.39 -4.40
CA THR A 129 4.10 -5.59 -3.30
C THR A 129 3.51 -6.53 -2.27
N VAL A 130 3.86 -6.29 -1.02
CA VAL A 130 3.34 -7.00 0.15
C VAL A 130 2.70 -5.96 1.07
N ALA A 131 1.45 -6.17 1.48
CA ALA A 131 0.69 -5.24 2.29
C ALA A 131 -0.19 -5.95 3.33
N ASN A 132 -0.66 -5.24 4.35
CA ASN A 132 -1.63 -5.77 5.32
C ASN A 132 -2.59 -4.73 5.90
#